data_AF-A0A4U6TPM0-F1
#
_entry.id   AF-A0A4U6TPM0-F1
#
_cell.length_a   1.000
_cell.length_b   1.000
_cell.length_c   1.000
_cell.angle_alpha   90.00
_cell.angle_beta   90.00
_cell.angle_gamma   90.00
#
_symmetry.space_group_name_H-M   'P 1'
#
loop_
_entity.id
_entity.type
_entity.pdbx_description
1 polymer ?
#
loop_
_entity_poly.entity_id
_entity_poly.type
_entity_poly.pdbx_seq_one_letter_code
_entity_poly.pdbx_strand_id
1 'polypeptide(L)'
;MEVVACGDHHMMFNSVLIEGETYDFLGVYFTPTYVDPIPNMYRLCEYYAVVLLPDTVVKTPQRPIWISECPRAFRKFEDVYRQPVDTFADVIGVVVYAFEIQDRGDFRRQPNRHVVIMNQRKNFIIIHVNDPHLQRHIWEWRRAAYQFKTLAALHVKISTMQGMTLSMSTQFC
;
A
#
# COMPACT_ATOMS: atom_id res chain seq x y z
N MET A 1 9.36 10.85 1.95
CA MET A 1 10.66 10.38 1.45
C MET A 1 10.57 8.89 1.17
N GLU A 2 10.92 8.47 -0.04
CA GLU A 2 10.91 7.05 -0.44
C GLU A 2 12.28 6.42 -0.28
N VAL A 3 12.29 5.10 -0.04
CA VAL A 3 13.49 4.31 0.17
C VAL A 3 13.48 3.13 -0.81
N VAL A 4 14.59 2.92 -1.50
CA VAL A 4 14.74 1.87 -2.52
C VAL A 4 15.95 1.01 -2.22
N ALA A 5 15.81 -0.31 -2.37
CA ALA A 5 16.90 -1.27 -2.41
C ALA A 5 16.92 -1.96 -3.77
N CYS A 6 18.09 -2.06 -4.39
CA CYS A 6 18.28 -2.67 -5.71
C CYS A 6 19.37 -3.75 -5.68
N GLY A 7 19.36 -4.62 -6.69
CA GLY A 7 20.32 -5.73 -6.80
C GLY A 7 20.09 -6.82 -5.75
N ASP A 8 21.11 -7.61 -5.46
CA ASP A 8 20.98 -8.82 -4.63
C ASP A 8 20.54 -8.55 -3.18
N HIS A 9 20.79 -7.35 -2.69
CA HIS A 9 20.49 -6.93 -1.31
C HIS A 9 19.01 -6.60 -1.09
N HIS A 10 18.21 -6.48 -2.16
CA HIS A 10 16.76 -6.29 -2.01
C HIS A 10 16.12 -7.46 -1.26
N MET A 11 16.60 -8.70 -1.48
CA MET A 11 16.07 -9.88 -0.79
C MET A 11 16.39 -9.85 0.71
N MET A 12 17.58 -9.38 1.07
CA MET A 12 17.99 -9.20 2.46
C MET A 12 17.03 -8.23 3.17
N PHE A 13 16.83 -7.04 2.62
CA PHE A 13 15.93 -6.05 3.23
C PHE A 13 14.46 -6.49 3.23
N ASN A 14 13.98 -7.15 2.17
CA ASN A 14 12.60 -7.64 2.10
C ASN A 14 12.28 -8.71 3.15
N SER A 15 13.30 -9.42 3.66
CA SER A 15 13.13 -10.37 4.78
C SER A 15 13.18 -9.73 6.16
N VAL A 16 13.77 -8.53 6.28
CA VAL A 16 14.00 -7.83 7.56
C VAL A 16 12.96 -6.75 7.82
N LEU A 17 12.52 -6.05 6.78
CA LEU A 17 11.60 -4.93 6.86
C LEU A 17 10.16 -5.44 6.86
N ILE A 18 9.47 -5.19 7.97
CA ILE A 18 8.04 -5.45 8.12
C ILE A 18 7.30 -4.14 7.95
N GLU A 19 6.24 -4.20 7.16
CA GLU A 19 5.37 -3.06 6.92
C GLU A 19 4.60 -2.70 8.21
N GLY A 20 4.64 -1.43 8.63
CA GLY A 20 4.05 -0.98 9.90
C GLY A 20 5.00 -1.07 11.10
N GLU A 21 6.28 -1.34 10.88
CA GLU A 21 7.32 -1.29 11.91
C GLU A 21 8.26 -0.09 11.70
N THR A 22 8.86 0.38 12.80
CA THR A 22 9.79 1.53 12.77
C THR A 22 11.24 1.07 12.80
N TYR A 23 12.09 1.68 11.97
CA TYR A 23 13.51 1.35 11.85
C TYR A 23 14.39 2.59 11.73
N ASP A 24 15.60 2.50 12.28
CA ASP A 24 16.71 3.43 12.05
C ASP A 24 17.58 2.88 10.92
N PHE A 25 17.76 3.68 9.87
CA PHE A 25 18.65 3.37 8.74
C PHE A 25 19.93 4.20 8.84
N LEU A 26 21.08 3.54 8.85
CA LEU A 26 22.41 4.17 8.96
C LEU A 26 23.26 3.81 7.74
N GLY A 27 24.03 4.77 7.23
CA GLY A 27 24.87 4.55 6.04
C GLY A 27 24.04 4.41 4.77
N VAL A 28 23.07 5.31 4.59
CA VAL A 28 22.24 5.38 3.38
C VAL A 28 22.76 6.41 2.39
N TYR A 29 22.44 6.23 1.10
CA TYR A 29 22.75 7.19 0.07
C TYR A 29 21.50 7.98 -0.36
N PHE A 30 21.65 9.25 -0.73
CA PHE A 30 20.55 10.07 -1.24
C PHE A 30 20.75 10.32 -2.73
N THR A 31 19.76 9.95 -3.54
CA THR A 31 19.77 10.20 -4.99
C THR A 31 18.65 11.17 -5.37
N PRO A 32 18.90 12.15 -6.26
CA PRO A 32 17.83 13.02 -6.72
C PRO A 32 16.83 12.24 -7.59
N THR A 33 15.54 12.43 -7.34
CA THR A 33 14.45 11.68 -8.02
C THR A 33 14.28 12.05 -9.50
N TYR A 34 14.88 13.15 -9.95
CA TYR A 34 14.81 13.64 -11.34
C TYR A 34 15.95 13.14 -12.25
N VAL A 35 16.95 12.43 -11.69
CA VAL A 35 18.12 11.93 -12.45
C VAL A 35 17.90 10.52 -12.97
N ASP A 36 16.90 9.80 -12.43
CA ASP A 36 16.64 8.39 -12.72
C ASP A 36 15.88 8.22 -14.07
N PRO A 37 16.29 7.32 -14.99
CA PRO A 37 15.65 7.10 -16.28
C PRO A 37 14.25 6.48 -16.23
N ILE A 38 13.71 6.19 -15.03
CA ILE A 38 12.36 5.67 -14.84
C ILE A 38 11.47 6.81 -14.33
N PRO A 39 11.00 7.71 -15.23
CA PRO A 39 10.01 8.70 -14.84
C PRO A 39 8.81 7.93 -14.30
N ASN A 40 8.39 8.25 -13.08
CA ASN A 40 7.29 7.63 -12.31
C ASN A 40 7.64 6.45 -11.39
N MET A 41 8.92 6.10 -11.15
CA MET A 41 9.23 5.10 -10.12
C MET A 41 8.92 5.62 -8.71
N TYR A 42 9.17 6.90 -8.47
CA TYR A 42 9.00 7.54 -7.17
C TYR A 42 7.64 8.25 -7.08
N ARG A 43 6.84 7.93 -6.05
CA ARG A 43 5.45 8.41 -5.88
C ARG A 43 5.35 9.55 -4.87
N LEU A 44 6.21 9.57 -3.86
CA LEU A 44 6.37 10.75 -3.00
C LEU A 44 7.14 11.81 -3.80
N CYS A 45 6.48 12.94 -4.12
CA CYS A 45 7.05 14.12 -4.79
C CYS A 45 8.13 14.83 -3.95
N GLU A 46 9.17 14.10 -3.54
CA GLU A 46 10.34 14.61 -2.85
C GLU A 46 11.49 14.76 -3.85
N TYR A 47 12.35 15.75 -3.64
CA TYR A 47 13.51 16.00 -4.51
C TYR A 47 14.56 14.89 -4.45
N TYR A 48 14.52 14.05 -3.40
CA TYR A 48 15.48 12.99 -3.14
C TYR A 48 14.78 11.70 -2.67
N ALA A 49 15.30 10.58 -3.14
CA ALA A 49 15.01 9.25 -2.62
C ALA A 49 16.24 8.71 -1.86
N VAL A 50 15.99 7.81 -0.92
CA VAL A 50 17.03 7.10 -0.18
C VAL A 50 17.32 5.78 -0.88
N VAL A 51 18.59 5.46 -1.08
CA VAL A 51 19.06 4.19 -1.61
C VAL A 51 19.74 3.40 -0.51
N LEU A 52 19.27 2.18 -0.27
CA LEU A 52 19.86 1.23 0.66
C LEU A 52 21.02 0.52 -0.04
N LEU A 53 22.20 0.62 0.56
CA LEU A 53 23.43 0.00 0.11
C LEU A 53 23.67 -1.31 0.88
N PRO A 54 24.57 -2.19 0.40
CA PRO A 54 24.92 -3.43 1.08
C PRO A 54 25.40 -3.25 2.52
N ASP A 55 26.03 -2.11 2.80
CA ASP A 55 26.57 -1.70 4.09
C ASP A 55 25.60 -0.86 4.92
N THR A 56 24.38 -0.63 4.43
CA THR A 56 23.34 0.04 5.20
C THR A 56 22.94 -0.81 6.40
N VAL A 57 23.03 -0.21 7.59
CA VAL A 57 22.66 -0.87 8.85
C VAL A 57 21.23 -0.49 9.20
N VAL A 58 20.37 -1.51 9.33
CA VAL A 58 18.98 -1.38 9.78
C VAL A 58 18.90 -1.79 11.24
N LYS A 59 18.36 -0.92 12.10
CA LYS A 59 18.16 -1.21 13.53
C LYS A 59 16.73 -0.93 13.93
N THR A 60 16.18 -1.75 14.81
CA THR A 60 14.97 -1.37 15.54
C THR A 60 15.34 -0.32 16.58
N PRO A 61 14.65 0.83 16.64
CA PRO A 61 14.99 1.90 17.56
C PRO A 61 14.80 1.45 19.01
N GLN A 62 15.68 1.88 19.91
CA GLN A 62 15.60 1.52 21.34
C GLN A 62 14.36 2.09 22.04
N ARG A 63 13.78 3.16 21.47
CA ARG A 63 12.48 3.71 21.85
C ARG A 63 11.62 3.77 20.60
N PRO A 64 10.42 3.17 20.60
CA PRO A 64 9.48 3.35 19.51
C PRO A 64 9.19 4.84 19.37
N ILE A 65 9.63 5.43 18.27
CA ILE A 65 9.11 6.72 17.86
C ILE A 65 7.76 6.39 17.25
N TRP A 66 6.67 6.79 17.91
CA TRP A 66 5.34 6.73 17.32
C TRP A 66 5.28 7.76 16.19
N ILE A 67 5.84 7.42 15.04
CA ILE A 67 5.49 8.09 13.80
C ILE A 67 4.03 7.72 13.60
N SER A 68 3.15 8.70 13.44
CA SER A 68 1.76 8.39 13.11
C SER A 68 1.76 7.65 11.77
N GLU A 69 1.62 6.33 11.82
CA GLU A 69 1.48 5.45 10.65
C GLU A 69 0.16 5.72 9.92
N CYS A 70 -0.72 6.50 10.53
CA CYS A 70 -1.92 6.99 9.90
C CYS A 70 -1.59 8.13 8.93
N PRO A 71 -2.19 8.14 7.72
CA PRO A 71 -2.21 9.32 6.88
C PRO A 71 -2.63 10.54 7.69
N ARG A 72 -2.03 11.70 7.40
CA ARG A 72 -2.43 12.96 8.04
C ARG A 72 -3.94 13.23 7.91
N ALA A 73 -4.60 12.71 6.87
CA ALA A 73 -6.05 12.73 6.73
C ALA A 73 -6.55 11.62 5.79
N PHE A 74 -7.62 10.92 6.18
CA PHE A 74 -8.40 10.09 5.28
C PHE A 74 -9.37 10.93 4.46
N ARG A 75 -9.43 10.67 3.16
CA ARG A 75 -10.34 11.37 2.26
C ARG A 75 -11.75 10.81 2.39
N LYS A 76 -12.75 11.69 2.33
CA LYS A 76 -14.16 11.28 2.31
C LYS A 76 -14.49 10.61 0.98
N PHE A 77 -15.38 9.61 1.01
CA PHE A 77 -15.70 8.84 -0.19
C PHE A 77 -16.27 9.71 -1.31
N GLU A 78 -17.06 10.73 -0.95
CA GLU A 78 -17.64 11.68 -1.90
C GLU A 78 -16.58 12.47 -2.67
N ASP A 79 -15.46 12.77 -2.01
CA ASP A 79 -14.31 13.43 -2.62
C ASP A 79 -13.49 12.45 -3.45
N VAL A 80 -13.46 11.16 -3.07
CA VAL A 80 -12.78 10.11 -3.83
C VAL A 80 -13.41 9.93 -5.21
N TYR A 81 -14.74 9.91 -5.31
CA TYR A 81 -15.44 9.76 -6.60
C TYR A 81 -15.18 10.92 -7.58
N ARG A 82 -14.77 12.09 -7.07
CA ARG A 82 -14.49 13.28 -7.87
C ARG A 82 -13.03 13.40 -8.28
N GLN A 83 -12.18 12.50 -7.80
CA GLN A 83 -10.75 12.57 -8.12
C GLN A 83 -10.47 12.14 -9.57
N PRO A 84 -9.47 12.76 -10.22
CA PRO A 84 -9.00 12.30 -11.51
C PRO A 84 -8.49 10.86 -11.43
N VAL A 85 -8.58 10.16 -12.56
CA VAL A 85 -7.95 8.85 -12.76
C VAL A 85 -6.44 8.97 -12.56
N ASP A 86 -5.81 7.89 -12.13
CA ASP A 86 -4.36 7.78 -11.90
C ASP A 86 -3.83 8.69 -10.77
N THR A 87 -4.71 9.26 -9.96
CA THR A 87 -4.36 9.90 -8.68
C THR A 87 -4.39 8.91 -7.53
N PHE A 88 -4.00 9.34 -6.33
CA PHE A 88 -3.97 8.48 -5.14
C PHE A 88 -4.82 9.05 -4.00
N ALA A 89 -5.41 8.16 -3.21
CA ALA A 89 -6.22 8.52 -2.06
C ALA A 89 -5.99 7.59 -0.87
N ASP A 90 -5.96 8.17 0.33
CA ASP A 90 -6.07 7.41 1.56
C ASP A 90 -7.54 7.37 1.98
N VAL A 91 -8.08 6.17 2.23
CA VAL A 91 -9.49 5.97 2.60
C VAL A 91 -9.60 5.07 3.82
N ILE A 92 -10.65 5.29 4.60
CA ILE A 92 -10.97 4.43 5.73
C ILE A 92 -12.45 4.06 5.69
N GLY A 93 -12.76 2.80 5.94
CA GLY A 93 -14.14 2.33 5.95
C GLY A 93 -14.27 0.95 6.57
N VAL A 94 -15.51 0.54 6.80
CA VAL A 94 -15.82 -0.80 7.29
C VAL A 94 -15.87 -1.76 6.12
N VAL A 95 -15.15 -2.88 6.20
CA VAL A 95 -15.25 -3.96 5.21
C VAL A 95 -16.63 -4.59 5.32
N VAL A 96 -17.43 -4.46 4.27
CA VAL A 96 -18.79 -5.02 4.21
C VAL A 96 -18.89 -6.23 3.29
N TYR A 97 -17.92 -6.41 2.39
CA TYR A 97 -17.91 -7.54 1.49
C TYR A 97 -16.49 -7.85 1.00
N ALA A 98 -16.19 -9.13 0.78
CA ALA A 98 -14.93 -9.56 0.19
C ALA A 98 -15.22 -10.63 -0.85
N PHE A 99 -15.02 -10.30 -2.13
CA PHE A 99 -15.24 -11.20 -3.25
C PHE A 99 -14.32 -12.42 -3.17
N GLU A 100 -14.68 -13.48 -3.89
CA GLU A 100 -13.78 -14.61 -4.12
C GLU A 100 -12.53 -14.18 -4.87
N ILE A 101 -11.46 -14.95 -4.69
CA ILE A 101 -10.20 -14.71 -5.39
C ILE A 101 -10.41 -15.10 -6.86
N GLN A 102 -10.19 -14.14 -7.74
CA GLN A 102 -10.27 -14.30 -9.19
C GLN A 102 -8.93 -14.80 -9.75
N ASP A 103 -8.98 -15.36 -10.96
CA ASP A 103 -7.82 -15.84 -11.73
C ASP A 103 -6.93 -16.86 -10.96
N ARG A 104 -7.51 -17.57 -9.99
CA ARG A 104 -6.79 -18.58 -9.19
C ARG A 104 -6.40 -19.77 -10.09
N GLY A 105 -5.11 -19.91 -10.35
CA GLY A 105 -4.55 -21.04 -11.12
C GLY A 105 -4.26 -20.73 -12.59
N ASP A 106 -4.51 -19.50 -13.06
CA ASP A 106 -4.01 -19.04 -14.35
C ASP A 106 -2.59 -18.47 -14.18
N PHE A 107 -1.57 -19.22 -14.61
CA PHE A 107 -0.17 -18.77 -14.52
C PHE A 107 0.11 -17.49 -15.32
N ARG A 108 -0.77 -17.08 -16.23
CA ARG A 108 -0.64 -15.84 -17.02
C ARG A 108 -1.30 -14.63 -16.36
N ARG A 109 -2.09 -14.82 -15.31
CA ARG A 109 -2.83 -13.75 -14.64
C ARG A 109 -2.49 -13.71 -13.15
N GLN A 110 -2.35 -12.49 -12.63
CA GLN A 110 -2.07 -12.32 -11.23
C GLN A 110 -3.36 -12.51 -10.43
N PRO A 111 -3.38 -13.41 -9.43
CA PRO A 111 -4.56 -13.60 -8.61
C PRO A 111 -4.89 -12.29 -7.91
N ASN A 112 -6.18 -11.99 -7.84
CA ASN A 112 -6.66 -10.74 -7.30
C ASN A 112 -8.03 -10.94 -6.64
N ARG A 113 -8.46 -9.97 -5.84
CA ARG A 113 -9.82 -9.96 -5.29
C ARG A 113 -10.35 -8.54 -5.23
N HIS A 114 -11.66 -8.41 -5.14
CA HIS A 114 -12.29 -7.16 -4.76
C HIS A 114 -12.77 -7.20 -3.30
N VAL A 115 -12.65 -6.09 -2.60
CA VAL A 115 -13.10 -5.87 -1.22
C VAL A 115 -13.94 -4.60 -1.21
N VAL A 116 -15.11 -4.61 -0.61
CA VAL A 116 -15.98 -3.44 -0.53
C VAL A 116 -15.88 -2.85 0.86
N ILE A 117 -15.53 -1.56 0.92
CA ILE A 117 -15.59 -0.78 2.16
C ILE A 117 -16.76 0.19 2.13
N MET A 118 -17.36 0.43 3.29
CA MET A 118 -18.50 1.31 3.49
C MET A 118 -18.16 2.41 4.49
N ASN A 119 -18.53 3.64 4.19
CA ASN A 119 -18.46 4.75 5.15
C ASN A 119 -19.74 4.86 5.99
N GLN A 120 -19.75 5.76 6.97
CA GLN A 120 -20.91 6.00 7.84
C GLN A 120 -22.17 6.47 7.08
N ARG A 121 -22.00 7.02 5.87
CA ARG A 121 -23.10 7.48 5.00
C ARG A 121 -23.64 6.37 4.08
N LYS A 122 -23.18 5.13 4.26
CA LYS A 122 -23.52 3.97 3.42
C LYS A 122 -23.06 4.12 1.96
N ASN A 123 -22.05 4.96 1.71
CA ASN A 123 -21.37 5.02 0.42
C ASN A 123 -20.30 3.92 0.37
N PHE A 124 -20.08 3.37 -0.81
CA PHE A 124 -19.21 2.21 -1.01
C PHE A 124 -18.03 2.52 -1.92
N ILE A 125 -16.85 2.03 -1.56
CA ILE A 125 -15.69 1.98 -2.45
C ILE A 125 -15.34 0.50 -2.63
N ILE A 126 -15.10 0.10 -3.88
CA ILE A 126 -14.60 -1.24 -4.18
C ILE A 126 -13.07 -1.12 -4.29
N ILE A 127 -12.37 -1.89 -3.49
CA ILE A 127 -10.93 -2.00 -3.44
C ILE A 127 -10.49 -3.27 -4.17
N HIS A 128 -9.70 -3.16 -5.24
CA HIS A 128 -9.07 -4.30 -5.90
C HIS A 128 -7.73 -4.53 -5.21
N VAL A 129 -7.52 -5.75 -4.77
CA VAL A 129 -6.38 -6.17 -3.97
C VAL A 129 -5.63 -7.20 -4.79
N ASN A 130 -4.38 -6.89 -5.10
CA ASN A 130 -3.45 -7.74 -5.82
C ASN A 130 -2.39 -8.29 -4.85
N ASP A 131 -1.54 -9.19 -5.34
CA ASP A 131 -0.34 -9.58 -4.60
C ASP A 131 0.60 -8.35 -4.41
N PRO A 132 1.35 -8.29 -3.30
CA PRO A 132 1.48 -9.31 -2.25
C PRO A 132 0.38 -9.26 -1.19
N HIS A 133 -0.43 -8.20 -1.12
CA HIS A 133 -1.43 -7.99 -0.07
C HIS A 133 -2.55 -9.05 -0.09
N LEU A 134 -2.87 -9.57 -1.28
CA LEU A 134 -3.76 -10.70 -1.41
C LEU A 134 -3.24 -11.93 -0.66
N GLN A 135 -1.98 -12.35 -0.90
CA GLN A 135 -1.38 -13.50 -0.22
C GLN A 135 -1.19 -13.26 1.27
N ARG A 136 -0.64 -12.09 1.65
CA ARG A 136 -0.30 -11.78 3.04
C ARG A 136 -1.52 -11.89 3.97
N HIS A 137 -2.69 -11.47 3.48
CA HIS A 137 -3.93 -11.41 4.27
C HIS A 137 -5.01 -12.37 3.76
N ILE A 138 -4.62 -13.43 3.04
CA ILE A 138 -5.54 -14.30 2.29
C ILE A 138 -6.71 -14.84 3.14
N TRP A 139 -6.43 -15.17 4.40
CA TRP A 139 -7.39 -15.70 5.37
C TRP A 139 -8.19 -14.62 6.10
N GLU A 140 -7.71 -13.39 6.12
CA GLU A 140 -8.24 -12.32 6.97
C GLU A 140 -9.37 -11.56 6.29
N TRP A 141 -9.32 -11.39 4.96
CA TRP A 141 -10.30 -10.61 4.21
C TRP A 141 -11.76 -11.08 4.39
N ARG A 142 -12.02 -12.40 4.33
CA ARG A 142 -13.38 -12.94 4.53
C ARG A 142 -13.83 -12.72 5.97
N ARG A 143 -12.93 -12.89 6.92
CA ARG A 143 -13.20 -12.65 8.35
C ARG A 143 -13.46 -11.17 8.61
N ALA A 144 -12.73 -10.27 7.96
CA ALA A 144 -12.92 -8.82 8.06
C ALA A 144 -14.32 -8.40 7.59
N ALA A 145 -14.81 -8.96 6.48
CA ALA A 145 -16.18 -8.72 6.02
C ALA A 145 -17.24 -9.28 6.98
N TYR A 146 -17.06 -10.51 7.48
CA TYR A 146 -18.01 -11.13 8.41
C TYR A 146 -18.09 -10.39 9.76
N GLN A 147 -16.96 -9.85 10.22
CA GLN A 147 -16.85 -9.14 11.50
C GLN A 147 -17.02 -7.62 11.37
N PHE A 148 -17.30 -7.11 10.17
CA PHE A 148 -17.38 -5.66 9.91
C PHE A 148 -16.15 -4.90 10.44
N LYS A 149 -14.96 -5.42 10.16
CA LYS A 149 -13.71 -4.78 10.59
C LYS A 149 -13.48 -3.48 9.82
N THR A 150 -12.85 -2.52 10.49
CA THR A 150 -12.35 -1.30 9.83
C THR A 150 -11.13 -1.64 9.00
N LEU A 151 -11.04 -1.08 7.80
CA LEU A 151 -9.88 -1.11 6.93
C LEU A 151 -9.46 0.34 6.66
N ALA A 152 -8.21 0.66 6.96
CA ALA A 152 -7.54 1.84 6.46
C ALA A 152 -6.76 1.42 5.20
N ALA A 153 -7.15 1.94 4.05
CA ALA A 153 -6.47 1.67 2.79
C ALA A 153 -5.69 2.91 2.36
N LEU A 154 -4.36 2.77 2.37
CA LEU A 154 -3.44 3.88 2.14
C LEU A 154 -2.96 3.88 0.70
N HIS A 155 -2.91 5.06 0.08
CA HIS A 155 -2.34 5.27 -1.23
C HIS A 155 -3.03 4.42 -2.33
N VAL A 156 -4.38 4.41 -2.28
CA VAL A 156 -5.26 3.75 -3.25
C VAL A 156 -5.17 4.50 -4.58
N LYS A 157 -4.73 3.83 -5.65
CA LYS A 157 -4.75 4.41 -7.00
C LYS A 157 -6.18 4.54 -7.51
N ILE A 158 -6.64 5.73 -7.90
CA ILE A 158 -7.97 5.97 -8.45
C ILE A 158 -8.04 5.47 -9.90
N SER A 159 -9.08 4.71 -10.21
CA SER A 159 -9.29 4.10 -11.53
C SER A 159 -10.75 4.27 -11.97
N THR A 160 -10.96 4.69 -13.21
CA THR A 160 -12.28 4.66 -13.87
C THR A 160 -12.38 3.41 -14.73
N MET A 161 -12.63 2.28 -14.11
CA MET A 161 -13.32 1.20 -14.82
C MET A 161 -14.79 1.23 -14.40
N GLN A 162 -15.68 0.91 -15.34
CA GLN A 162 -17.06 0.48 -15.04
C GLN A 162 -17.14 -0.81 -14.18
N GLY A 163 -16.03 -1.22 -13.58
CA GLY A 163 -15.86 -2.19 -12.51
C GLY A 163 -14.42 -2.06 -12.00
N MET A 164 -14.23 -1.51 -10.80
CA MET A 164 -12.95 -1.01 -10.27
C MET A 164 -11.79 -2.01 -10.38
N THR A 165 -10.74 -1.66 -11.12
CA THR A 165 -9.40 -2.28 -11.05
C THR A 165 -8.48 -1.32 -10.32
N LEU A 166 -7.82 -1.77 -9.26
CA LEU A 166 -6.95 -1.00 -8.38
C LEU A 166 -5.69 -1.82 -8.15
N SER A 167 -4.56 -1.29 -8.57
CA SER A 167 -3.28 -1.73 -8.04
C SER A 167 -3.02 -0.94 -6.77
N MET A 168 -2.91 -1.65 -5.64
CA MET A 168 -2.65 -1.06 -4.33
C MET A 168 -1.51 -1.76 -3.60
N SER A 169 -0.69 -0.94 -2.96
CA SER A 169 0.04 -1.24 -1.73
C SER A 169 -0.84 -0.83 -0.54
N THR A 170 -1.16 -1.70 0.42
CA THR A 170 -2.08 -1.38 1.53
C THR A 170 -1.58 -1.93 2.88
N GLN A 171 -1.50 -1.07 3.89
CA GLN A 171 -1.27 -1.46 5.29
C GLN A 171 -2.58 -1.91 5.97
N PHE A 172 -2.49 -2.95 6.80
CA PHE A 172 -3.54 -3.33 7.73
C PHE A 172 -3.19 -2.77 9.12
N CYS A 173 -4.12 -2.05 9.74
CA CYS A 173 -4.14 -1.81 11.19
C CYS A 173 -5.29 -2.60 11.81
#